data_AF-R9MS29-F1
#
_entry.id   AF-R9MS29-F1
#
_cell.length_a   1.000
_cell.length_b   1.000
_cell.length_c   1.000
_cell.angle_alpha   90.00
_cell.angle_beta   90.00
_cell.angle_gamma   90.00
#
_symmetry.space_group_name_H-M   'P 1'
#
loop_
_entity.id
_entity.type
_entity.pdbx_description
1 polymer ?
#
loop_
_entity_poly.entity_id
_entity_poly.type
_entity_poly.pdbx_seq_one_letter_code
_entity_poly.pdbx_strand_id
1 'polypeptide(L)' 'MEQIYRIGIDHGYGNIKTAHHIFESGVIERGRASELAGMTVEFEGKFYEIGSTHKEYQMDKV' A
#
# COMPACT_ATOMS: atom_id res chain seq x y z
N MET A 1 9.60 27.05 11.22
CA MET A 1 9.38 26.97 9.76
C MET A 1 8.59 25.71 9.52
N GLU A 2 7.53 25.77 8.73
CA GLU A 2 6.72 24.61 8.41
C GLU A 2 7.49 23.72 7.42
N GLN A 3 7.57 22.42 7.72
CA GLN A 3 8.22 21.46 6.83
C GLN A 3 7.21 20.99 5.79
N ILE A 4 7.49 21.27 4.52
CA ILE A 4 6.66 20.83 3.40
C ILE A 4 7.34 19.64 2.72
N TYR A 5 6.65 18.50 2.68
CA TYR A 5 7.06 17.31 1.94
C TYR A 5 6.28 17.23 0.64
N ARG A 6 6.99 17.01 -0.49
CA ARG A 6 6.37 16.76 -1.79
C ARG A 6 6.50 15.28 -2.12
N ILE A 7 5.36 14.59 -2.27
CA ILE A 7 5.31 13.16 -2.54
C ILE A 7 4.52 12.94 -3.83
N GLY A 8 5.17 12.35 -4.83
CA GLY A 8 4.53 11.90 -6.07
C GLY A 8 4.17 10.42 -5.97
N ILE A 9 2.96 10.06 -6.37
CA ILE A 9 2.44 8.69 -6.33
C ILE A 9 1.83 8.34 -7.69
N ASP A 10 2.33 7.27 -8.32
CA ASP A 10 1.68 6.58 -9.45
C ASP A 10 0.90 5.38 -8.90
N HIS A 11 -0.43 5.46 -8.94
CA HIS A 11 -1.31 4.44 -8.40
C HIS A 11 -1.85 3.53 -9.52
N GLY A 12 -0.97 2.64 -10.00
CA GLY A 12 -1.31 1.65 -11.02
C GLY A 12 -2.17 0.49 -10.47
N TYR A 13 -2.75 -0.28 -11.39
CA TYR A 13 -3.64 -1.39 -11.03
C TYR A 13 -2.93 -2.49 -10.23
N GLY A 14 -1.74 -2.93 -10.67
CA GLY A 14 -0.95 -3.98 -10.00
C GLY A 14 0.15 -3.45 -9.08
N ASN A 15 0.66 -2.24 -9.32
CA ASN A 15 1.73 -1.65 -8.54
C ASN A 15 1.49 -0.17 -8.27
N ILE A 16 1.82 0.24 -7.05
CA ILE A 16 1.94 1.63 -6.64
C ILE A 16 3.43 2.00 -6.66
N LYS A 17 3.75 3.20 -7.15
CA LYS A 17 5.13 3.69 -7.25
C LYS A 17 5.27 5.07 -6.65
N THR A 18 6.41 5.27 -6.00
CA THR A 18 6.93 6.57 -5.62
C THR A 18 8.25 6.82 -6.35
N ALA A 19 8.89 7.96 -6.11
CA ALA A 19 10.22 8.22 -6.66
C ALA A 19 11.30 7.20 -6.18
N HIS A 20 11.07 6.50 -5.06
CA HIS A 20 12.09 5.67 -4.41
C HIS A 20 11.72 4.19 -4.27
N HIS A 21 10.44 3.83 -4.46
CA HIS A 21 9.98 2.48 -4.20
C HIS A 21 8.78 2.09 -5.06
N ILE A 22 8.73 0.82 -5.42
CA ILE A 22 7.63 0.18 -6.14
C ILE A 22 7.13 -0.96 -5.27
N PHE A 23 5.83 -1.01 -5.01
CA PHE A 23 5.21 -2.07 -4.22
C PHE A 23 3.87 -2.48 -4.84
N GLU A 24 3.37 -3.66 -4.49
CA GLU A 24 2.08 -4.14 -5.00
C GLU A 24 0.92 -3.26 -4.49
N SER A 25 -0.11 -3.09 -5.31
CA SER A 25 -1.24 -2.18 -5.03
C SER A 25 -2.26 -2.75 -4.02
N GLY A 26 -2.08 -3.97 -3.55
CA GLY A 26 -3.02 -4.64 -2.65
C GLY A 26 -2.80 -4.28 -1.17
N VAL A 27 -3.89 -4.27 -0.40
CA VAL A 27 -3.91 -3.98 1.03
C VAL A 27 -4.77 -5.01 1.74
N ILE A 28 -4.26 -5.60 2.83
CA ILE A 28 -5.01 -6.52 3.69
C ILE A 28 -5.18 -5.90 5.09
N GLU A 29 -6.41 -5.88 5.60
CA GLU A 29 -6.66 -5.63 7.03
C GLU A 29 -6.24 -6.84 7.87
N ARG A 30 -5.46 -6.60 8.93
CA ARG A 30 -4.98 -7.60 9.88
C ARG A 30 -5.59 -7.31 11.25
N GLY A 31 -5.94 -8.38 11.98
CA GLY A 31 -6.46 -8.24 13.36
C GLY A 31 -5.41 -7.81 14.39
N ARG A 32 -4.10 -7.88 14.05
CA ARG A 32 -2.99 -7.40 14.86
C ARG A 32 -1.78 -7.10 13.99
N ALA A 33 -0.88 -6.25 14.47
CA ALA A 33 0.46 -6.15 13.91
C ALA A 33 1.17 -7.52 14.00
N SER A 34 1.85 -7.91 12.94
CA SER A 34 2.71 -9.09 12.90
C SER A 34 4.14 -8.64 12.68
N GLU A 35 5.08 -9.11 13.48
CA GLU A 35 6.52 -8.83 13.29
C GLU A 35 7.07 -9.45 12.00
N LEU A 36 6.34 -10.40 11.42
CA LEU A 36 6.65 -11.05 10.15
C LEU A 36 5.90 -10.43 8.96
N ALA A 37 4.96 -9.51 9.20
CA ALA A 37 4.27 -8.82 8.11
C ALA A 37 5.22 -7.81 7.46
N GLY A 38 5.00 -7.55 6.17
CA GLY A 38 5.80 -6.58 5.42
C GLY A 38 5.53 -5.13 5.86
N MET A 39 5.13 -4.27 4.92
CA MET A 39 4.80 -2.88 5.23
C MET A 39 3.46 -2.80 5.98
N THR A 40 3.50 -2.70 7.30
CA THR A 40 2.30 -2.57 8.14
C THR A 40 2.10 -1.13 8.61
N VAL A 41 0.88 -0.61 8.47
CA VAL A 41 0.47 0.71 8.96
C VAL A 41 -0.74 0.56 9.89
N GLU A 42 -0.72 1.27 11.02
CA GLU A 42 -1.89 1.44 11.87
C GLU A 42 -2.69 2.67 11.41
N PHE A 43 -3.97 2.48 11.13
CA PHE A 43 -4.88 3.56 10.75
C PHE A 43 -6.25 3.33 11.39
N GLU A 44 -6.75 4.33 12.10
CA GLU A 44 -8.04 4.27 12.82
C GLU A 44 -8.18 3.05 13.76
N GLY A 45 -7.10 2.66 14.44
CA GLY A 45 -7.09 1.53 15.38
C GLY A 45 -7.12 0.14 14.71
N LYS A 46 -6.91 0.08 13.39
CA LYS A 46 -6.77 -1.16 12.61
C LYS A 46 -5.37 -1.27 12.00
N PHE A 47 -4.93 -2.49 11.74
CA PHE A 47 -3.65 -2.77 11.10
C PHE A 47 -3.86 -3.13 9.63
N TYR A 48 -3.08 -2.51 8.74
CA TYR A 48 -3.13 -2.76 7.31
C TYR A 48 -1.76 -3.16 6.81
N GLU A 49 -1.68 -4.28 6.10
CA GLU A 49 -0.48 -4.72 5.41
C GLU A 49 -0.57 -4.32 3.94
N ILE A 50 0.35 -3.46 3.50
CA ILE A 50 0.44 -2.94 2.15
C ILE A 50 1.38 -3.81 1.33
N GLY A 51 1.02 -4.10 0.08
CA GLY A 51 1.87 -4.84 -0.85
C GLY A 51 1.87 -6.36 -0.63
N SER A 52 0.91 -6.87 0.14
CA SER A 52 0.77 -8.30 0.45
C SER A 52 -0.20 -9.04 -0.48
N THR A 53 -0.81 -8.34 -1.45
CA THR A 53 -1.68 -8.94 -2.46
C THR A 53 -1.49 -8.31 -3.83
N HIS A 54 -1.59 -9.15 -4.86
CA HIS A 54 -1.75 -8.74 -6.24
C HIS A 54 -3.24 -8.61 -6.56
N LYS A 55 -3.69 -7.45 -7.07
CA LYS A 55 -5.00 -7.40 -7.72
C LYS A 55 -4.89 -8.20 -9.01
N GLU A 56 -5.54 -9.36 -9.07
CA GLU A 56 -5.58 -10.17 -10.29
C GLU A 56 -6.13 -9.34 -11.45
N TYR A 57 -5.41 -9.34 -12.58
CA TYR A 57 -5.83 -8.62 -13.77
C TYR A 57 -7.23 -9.06 -14.21
N GLN A 58 -8.20 -8.14 -14.13
CA GLN A 58 -9.53 -8.34 -14.73
C GLN A 58 -9.53 -7.72 -16.13
N MET A 59 -9.85 -8.54 -17.13
CA MET A 59 -9.98 -8.11 -18.54
C MET A 59 -11.04 -7.02 -18.69
N ASP A 60 -12.13 -7.14 -17.94
CA ASP A 60 -13.20 -6.14 -17.89
C ASP A 60 -12.87 -5.11 -16.81
N LYS A 61 -12.61 -3.88 -17.25
CA LYS A 61 -12.58 -2.73 -16.35
C LYS A 61 -14.04 -2.37 -16.05
N VAL A 62 -14.54 -2.72 -14.86
CA VAL A 62 -15.84 -2.24 -14.35
C VAL A 62 -15.73 -0.79 -13.90
#